data_AF-A0A4S2A821-F1
#
_entry.id   AF-A0A4S2A821-F1
#
_cell.length_a   1.000
_cell.length_b   1.000
_cell.length_c   1.000
_cell.angle_alpha   90.00
_cell.angle_beta   90.00
_cell.angle_gamma   90.00
#
_symmetry.space_group_name_H-M   'P 1'
#
loop_
_entity.id
_entity.type
_entity.pdbx_description
1 polymer ?
#
loop_
_entity_poly.entity_id
_entity_poly.type
_entity_poly.pdbx_seq_one_letter_code
_entity_poly.pdbx_strand_id
1 'polypeptide(L)' 'MDKNTIAIAIDHGWSQMKTTNTEVFTTGIKQITTQPALFDKVLEYDGKYYKVGGERLEVKENKVLDENYYLL' A
#
# COMPACT_ATOMS: atom_id res chain seq x y z
N MET A 1 17.64 13.03 -16.67
CA MET A 1 16.76 11.87 -16.44
C MET A 1 16.97 10.94 -17.61
N ASP A 2 17.28 9.67 -17.35
CA ASP A 2 17.48 8.69 -18.43
C ASP A 2 16.15 8.52 -19.20
N LYS A 3 16.20 8.21 -20.50
CA LYS A 3 15.00 8.06 -21.35
C LYS A 3 14.07 6.91 -20.91
N ASN A 4 14.55 6.01 -20.05
CA ASN A 4 13.83 4.86 -19.50
C ASN A 4 13.38 5.08 -18.04
N THR A 5 13.64 6.24 -17.45
CA THR A 5 13.17 6.53 -16.08
C THR A 5 11.69 6.90 -16.09
N ILE A 6 10.86 6.12 -15.38
CA ILE A 6 9.45 6.42 -15.16
C ILE A 6 9.30 7.14 -13.82
N ALA A 7 8.73 8.34 -13.80
CA ALA A 7 8.34 9.00 -12.57
C ALA A 7 6.91 8.61 -12.18
N ILE A 8 6.74 8.13 -10.95
CA ILE A 8 5.43 7.83 -10.35
C ILE A 8 5.28 8.72 -9.12
N ALA A 9 4.26 9.58 -9.12
CA ALA A 9 3.97 10.43 -7.98
C ALA A 9 2.97 9.75 -7.03
N ILE A 10 3.31 9.75 -5.73
CA ILE A 10 2.53 9.12 -4.67
C ILE A 10 2.33 10.13 -3.52
N ASP A 11 1.08 10.30 -3.09
CA ASP A 11 0.73 10.96 -1.82
C ASP A 11 0.42 9.88 -0.78
N HIS A 12 1.37 9.63 0.12
CA HIS A 12 1.32 8.58 1.15
C HIS A 12 0.74 9.14 2.46
N GLY A 13 -0.56 9.46 2.46
CA GLY A 13 -1.25 10.04 3.61
C GLY A 13 -1.58 9.02 4.69
N TRP A 14 -1.90 9.45 5.92
CA TRP A 14 -2.30 8.54 7.00
C TRP A 14 -3.66 7.86 6.78
N SER A 15 -4.56 8.51 6.04
CA SER A 15 -5.90 8.00 5.78
C SER A 15 -6.04 7.31 4.43
N GLN A 16 -5.39 7.88 3.43
CA GLN A 16 -5.49 7.45 2.04
C GLN A 16 -4.14 7.60 1.38
N MET A 17 -3.84 6.64 0.51
CA MET A 17 -2.81 6.79 -0.49
C MET A 17 -3.44 7.12 -1.84
N LYS A 18 -2.76 7.99 -2.60
CA LYS A 18 -3.24 8.46 -3.89
C LYS A 18 -2.11 8.41 -4.91
N THR A 19 -2.45 7.96 -6.10
CA THR A 19 -1.59 8.06 -7.28
C THR A 19 -2.22 9.01 -8.29
N THR A 20 -1.40 9.57 -9.19
CA THR A 20 -1.90 10.49 -10.24
C THR A 20 -2.89 9.83 -11.20
N ASN A 21 -2.92 8.50 -11.27
CA ASN A 21 -3.63 7.74 -12.29
C ASN A 21 -4.83 6.96 -11.73
N THR A 22 -5.65 7.61 -10.90
CA THR A 22 -7.00 7.19 -10.44
C THR A 22 -7.11 6.25 -9.24
N GLU A 23 -6.05 5.59 -8.80
CA GLU A 23 -6.16 4.74 -7.61
C GLU A 23 -5.98 5.53 -6.32
N VAL A 24 -7.07 5.55 -5.54
CA VAL A 24 -7.11 6.02 -4.16
C VAL A 24 -7.56 4.85 -3.31
N PHE A 25 -6.77 4.51 -2.30
CA PHE A 25 -7.12 3.44 -1.37
C PHE A 25 -6.75 3.81 0.06
N THR A 26 -7.44 3.21 1.02
CA THR A 26 -7.16 3.39 2.44
C THR A 26 -5.84 2.72 2.79
N THR A 27 -5.11 3.32 3.72
CA THR A 27 -3.75 2.90 4.14
C THR A 27 -3.72 1.65 5.01
N GLY A 28 -4.87 1.02 5.25
CA GLY A 28 -4.95 -0.26 5.94
C GLY A 28 -4.41 -1.38 5.08
N ILE A 29 -3.42 -2.08 5.63
CA ILE A 29 -2.95 -3.36 5.12
C ILE A 29 -3.18 -4.43 6.18
N LYS A 30 -3.64 -5.61 5.76
CA LYS A 30 -3.80 -6.76 6.65
C LYS A 30 -3.24 -8.00 5.99
N GLN A 31 -2.29 -8.66 6.64
CA GLN A 31 -1.79 -9.94 6.18
C GLN A 31 -2.93 -10.98 6.19
N ILE A 32 -3.01 -11.77 5.12
CA ILE A 32 -3.90 -12.91 5.00
C ILE A 32 -3.06 -14.19 4.93
N THR A 33 -3.54 -15.25 5.57
CA THR A 33 -2.80 -16.52 5.72
C THR A 33 -3.11 -17.52 4.61
N THR A 34 -4.14 -17.26 3.82
CA THR A 34 -4.57 -18.10 2.70
C THR A 34 -4.30 -17.40 1.38
N GLN A 35 -3.89 -18.17 0.37
CA GLN A 35 -3.80 -17.66 -0.99
C GLN A 35 -5.18 -17.17 -1.44
N PRO A 36 -5.30 -15.90 -1.86
CA PRO A 36 -6.59 -15.35 -2.21
C PRO A 36 -7.08 -15.94 -3.55
N ALA A 37 -8.38 -16.20 -3.64
CA ALA A 37 -9.00 -16.63 -4.90
C ALA A 37 -9.03 -15.52 -5.97
N LEU A 38 -8.95 -14.25 -5.54
CA LEU A 38 -8.91 -13.06 -6.39
C LEU A 38 -7.79 -12.13 -5.92
N PHE A 39 -6.97 -11.65 -6.84
CA PHE A 39 -5.81 -10.77 -6.55
C PHE A 39 -6.15 -9.27 -6.53
N ASP A 40 -7.44 -8.92 -6.66
CA ASP A 40 -7.85 -7.52 -6.57
C ASP A 40 -7.51 -6.93 -5.19
N LYS A 41 -6.76 -5.82 -5.19
CA LYS A 41 -6.23 -5.15 -3.99
C LYS A 41 -5.45 -6.10 -3.06
N VAL A 42 -4.65 -6.99 -3.64
CA VAL A 42 -3.74 -7.86 -2.90
C VAL A 42 -2.31 -7.49 -3.24
N LEU A 43 -1.50 -7.28 -2.21
CA LEU A 43 -0.05 -7.23 -2.31
C LEU A 43 0.51 -8.63 -1.99
N GLU A 44 1.36 -9.15 -2.86
CA GLU A 44 2.22 -10.30 -2.58
C GLU A 44 3.64 -9.79 -2.34
N TYR A 45 4.19 -10.08 -1.17
CA TYR A 45 5.55 -9.70 -0.82
C TYR A 45 6.18 -10.80 0.03
N ASP A 46 7.36 -11.28 -0.38
CA ASP A 46 8.13 -12.33 0.32
C ASP A 46 7.30 -13.60 0.62
N GLY A 47 6.50 -14.04 -0.35
CA GLY A 47 5.62 -15.21 -0.23
C GLY A 47 4.44 -15.04 0.73
N LYS A 48 4.20 -13.83 1.24
CA LYS A 48 3.04 -13.47 2.06
C LYS A 48 2.05 -12.64 1.26
N TYR A 49 0.77 -12.78 1.61
CA TYR A 49 -0.32 -12.03 0.99
C TYR A 49 -0.88 -11.00 1.95
N TYR A 50 -1.23 -9.84 1.40
CA TYR A 50 -1.76 -8.72 2.17
C TYR A 50 -2.94 -8.11 1.44
N LYS A 51 -4.07 -7.95 2.14
CA LYS A 51 -5.21 -7.20 1.62
C LYS A 51 -4.97 -5.71 1.84
N VAL A 52 -5.01 -4.95 0.75
CA VAL A 52 -4.85 -3.49 0.72
C VAL A 52 -6.22 -2.81 0.66
N GLY A 53 -6.37 -1.67 1.31
CA GLY A 53 -7.59 -0.86 1.21
C GLY A 53 -8.70 -1.23 2.21
N GLY A 54 -8.31 -1.62 3.43
CA GLY A 54 -9.22 -1.92 4.54
C GLY A 54 -9.46 -0.73 5.48
N GLU A 55 -9.24 -0.95 6.77
CA GLU A 55 -9.40 0.07 7.82
C GLU A 55 -8.36 1.19 7.71
N ARG A 56 -8.67 2.35 8.28
CA ARG A 56 -7.72 3.47 8.32
C ARG A 56 -6.65 3.20 9.36
N LEU A 57 -5.39 3.54 9.06
CA LEU A 57 -4.34 3.53 10.08
C LEU A 57 -4.55 4.61 11.13
N GLU A 58 -4.29 4.25 12.38
CA GLU A 58 -4.10 5.22 13.43
C GLU A 58 -2.91 6.12 13.12
N VAL A 59 -3.06 7.41 13.42
CA VAL A 59 -1.96 8.36 13.27
C VAL A 59 -0.93 8.06 14.34
N LYS A 60 0.31 7.79 13.91
CA LYS A 60 1.46 7.61 14.80
C LYS A 60 2.35 8.84 14.75
N GLU A 61 3.28 8.91 15.70
CA GLU A 61 4.29 9.99 15.75
C GLU A 61 5.13 10.02 14.47
N ASN A 62 5.47 8.85 13.92
CA ASN A 62 6.23 8.72 12.68
C ASN A 62 5.65 7.60 11.79
N LYS A 63 5.68 7.81 10.47
CA LYS A 63 5.17 6.87 9.46
C LYS A 63 6.00 5.60 9.33
N VAL A 64 7.29 5.67 9.62
CA VAL A 64 8.23 4.55 9.42
C VAL A 64 8.39 3.63 10.64
N LEU A 65 7.49 3.73 11.62
CA LEU A 65 7.58 2.95 12.86
C LEU A 65 7.23 1.47 12.68
N ASP A 66 6.55 1.11 11.60
CA ASP A 66 6.20 -0.26 11.26
C ASP A 66 6.37 -0.53 9.77
N GLU A 67 6.14 -1.77 9.38
CA GLU A 67 6.27 -2.23 8.00
C GLU A 67 5.16 -1.70 7.08
N ASN A 68 4.06 -1.15 7.60
CA ASN A 68 2.92 -0.75 6.77
C ASN A 68 3.35 0.31 5.75
N TYR A 69 4.09 1.33 6.17
CA TYR A 69 4.58 2.38 5.28
C TYR A 69 5.49 1.86 4.16
N TYR A 70 6.23 0.77 4.40
CA TYR A 70 7.15 0.20 3.42
C TYR A 70 6.50 -0.81 2.49
N LEU A 71 5.41 -1.45 2.94
CA LEU A 71 4.62 -2.38 2.12
C LEU A 71 3.67 -1.65 1.16
N LEU A 72 3.33 -0.39 1.45
CA LEU A 72 2.39 0.43 0.70
C LEU A 72 3.08 1.51 -0.14
#